data_AF-A0AB74VFD9-F1
#
_entry.id   AF-A0AB74VFD9-F1
#
_cell.length_a   1.000
_cell.length_b   1.000
_cell.length_c   1.000
_cell.angle_alpha   90.00
_cell.angle_beta   90.00
_cell.angle_gamma   90.00
#
_symmetry.space_group_name_H-M   'P 1'
#
loop_
_entity.id
_entity.type
_entity.pdbx_description
1 polymer ?
#
loop_
_entity_poly.entity_id
_entity_poly.type
_entity_poly.pdbx_seq_one_letter_code
_entity_poly.pdbx_strand_id
1 'polypeptide(L)'
;MDENIVEYYRKKCIEQLFKAKGFETNWQTWKPYINQLVPKRTPKQILDLGDSLRKTFYTTNKGTREQGDVSGGGASWESLVCWYLNLCLIGRRTVVVKHSKQLLPIPVSDAITVNYSNFVSNTESDLIAITFPDNSDYSIDKNLIDILDSDEEKVKLTKGRKGTYNLLDVLNALCHRDFEKLEIHVIQCKTNWNDNAQIPMLWDMIYSAEDFKNNIKVGKNNYSMHEVAKFTYSFVTVPTIKLEKIKSTSTCVQRVRNISGGNYWGRQSESNIASSIKEMLGRNLKTGHVDSHLLTLKKELPKLANKYDYFNLS
;
A
#
# COMPACT_ATOMS: atom_id res chain seq x y z
N MET A 1 -19.49 -4.64 -18.27
CA MET A 1 -18.12 -5.17 -18.30
C MET A 1 -17.88 -5.75 -16.92
N ASP A 2 -17.73 -7.07 -16.88
CA ASP A 2 -17.36 -7.79 -15.67
C ASP A 2 -16.01 -7.29 -15.14
N GLU A 3 -15.82 -7.41 -13.83
CA GLU A 3 -14.72 -6.83 -13.06
C GLU A 3 -13.34 -7.29 -13.57
N ASN A 4 -12.45 -6.33 -13.91
CA ASN A 4 -11.07 -6.65 -14.31
C ASN A 4 -10.22 -7.12 -13.11
N ILE A 5 -9.08 -7.76 -13.39
CA ILE A 5 -8.25 -8.39 -12.35
C ILE A 5 -7.67 -7.40 -11.34
N VAL A 6 -7.31 -6.19 -11.78
CA VAL A 6 -6.77 -5.14 -10.90
C VAL A 6 -7.82 -4.69 -9.89
N GLU A 7 -9.05 -4.46 -10.37
CA GLU A 7 -10.16 -4.05 -9.51
C GLU A 7 -10.58 -5.16 -8.55
N TYR A 8 -10.65 -6.40 -9.05
CA TYR A 8 -10.93 -7.54 -8.20
C TYR A 8 -9.83 -7.74 -7.14
N TYR A 9 -8.57 -7.51 -7.50
CA TYR A 9 -7.46 -7.55 -6.55
C TYR A 9 -7.58 -6.47 -5.47
N ARG A 10 -7.87 -5.22 -5.86
CA ARG A 10 -8.14 -4.12 -4.94
C ARG A 10 -9.29 -4.44 -3.99
N LYS A 11 -10.41 -4.96 -4.53
CA LYS A 11 -11.55 -5.42 -3.74
C LYS A 11 -11.13 -6.44 -2.68
N LYS A 12 -10.35 -7.46 -3.06
CA LYS A 12 -9.87 -8.47 -2.10
C LYS A 12 -8.91 -7.89 -1.05
N CYS A 13 -8.07 -6.94 -1.42
CA CYS A 13 -7.22 -6.23 -0.46
C CYS A 13 -8.05 -5.46 0.58
N ILE A 14 -9.08 -4.73 0.15
CA ILE A 14 -9.92 -3.94 1.05
C ILE A 14 -10.85 -4.81 1.89
N GLU A 15 -11.49 -5.83 1.31
CA GLU A 15 -12.30 -6.81 2.05
C GLU A 15 -11.46 -7.48 3.16
N GLN A 16 -10.18 -7.77 2.91
CA GLN A 16 -9.29 -8.34 3.91
C GLN A 16 -9.03 -7.39 5.09
N LEU A 17 -9.01 -6.07 4.88
CA LEU A 17 -8.93 -5.10 5.97
C LEU A 17 -10.14 -5.21 6.90
N PHE A 18 -11.34 -5.29 6.32
CA PHE A 18 -12.59 -5.38 7.07
C PHE A 18 -12.82 -6.71 7.79
N LYS A 19 -12.14 -7.79 7.40
CA LYS A 19 -12.14 -9.04 8.17
C LYS A 19 -11.36 -8.96 9.48
N ALA A 20 -10.43 -8.00 9.61
CA ALA A 20 -9.67 -7.81 10.83
C ALA A 20 -10.54 -7.07 11.86
N LYS A 21 -10.94 -7.76 12.94
CA LYS A 21 -11.83 -7.24 14.00
C LYS A 21 -11.43 -5.85 14.51
N GLY A 22 -10.13 -5.57 14.65
CA GLY A 22 -9.62 -4.27 15.09
C GLY A 22 -9.94 -3.13 14.11
N PHE A 23 -9.74 -3.36 12.80
CA PHE A 23 -10.06 -2.38 11.77
C PHE A 23 -11.58 -2.19 11.64
N GLU A 24 -12.36 -3.27 11.63
CA GLU A 24 -13.83 -3.21 11.60
C GLU A 24 -14.41 -2.41 12.76
N THR A 25 -13.91 -2.66 13.98
CA THR A 25 -14.33 -1.93 15.19
C THR A 25 -14.00 -0.44 15.09
N ASN A 26 -12.77 -0.12 14.69
CA ASN A 26 -12.34 1.27 14.51
C ASN A 26 -13.15 1.98 13.40
N TRP A 27 -13.49 1.25 12.34
CA TRP A 27 -14.26 1.76 11.20
C TRP A 27 -15.63 2.33 11.61
N GLN A 28 -16.28 1.75 12.62
CA GLN A 28 -17.56 2.26 13.12
C GLN A 28 -17.47 3.70 13.64
N THR A 29 -16.29 4.11 14.13
CA THR A 29 -16.02 5.49 14.54
C THR A 29 -15.44 6.33 13.39
N TRP A 30 -14.54 5.73 12.59
CA TRP A 30 -13.87 6.43 11.50
C TRP A 30 -14.82 6.81 10.37
N LYS A 31 -15.76 5.93 9.97
CA LYS A 31 -16.68 6.19 8.85
C LYS A 31 -17.51 7.46 9.05
N PRO A 32 -18.22 7.67 10.18
CA PRO A 32 -18.94 8.93 10.43
C PRO A 32 -18.03 10.16 10.38
N TYR A 33 -16.84 10.07 10.99
CA TYR A 33 -15.87 11.18 11.00
C TYR A 33 -15.35 11.52 9.60
N ILE A 34 -14.98 10.50 8.81
CA ILE A 34 -14.57 10.66 7.41
C ILE A 34 -15.71 11.29 6.60
N ASN A 35 -16.95 10.82 6.76
CA ASN A 35 -18.10 11.39 6.04
C ASN A 35 -18.33 12.88 6.36
N GLN A 36 -18.02 13.32 7.59
CA GLN A 36 -18.04 14.76 7.94
C GLN A 36 -16.94 15.56 7.22
N LEU A 37 -15.78 14.96 6.97
CA LEU A 37 -14.68 15.59 6.23
C LEU A 37 -14.95 15.67 4.72
N VAL A 38 -15.71 14.72 4.16
CA VAL A 38 -15.98 14.61 2.72
C VAL A 38 -17.47 14.60 2.36
N PRO A 39 -18.27 15.58 2.81
CA PRO A 39 -19.74 15.54 2.69
C PRO A 39 -20.24 15.49 1.23
N LYS A 40 -19.46 16.04 0.29
CA LYS A 40 -19.79 16.02 -1.15
C LYS A 40 -19.01 14.96 -1.91
N ARG A 41 -18.08 14.25 -1.25
CA ARG A 41 -17.18 13.23 -1.82
C ARG A 41 -16.57 13.66 -3.16
N THR A 42 -16.17 14.93 -3.28
CA THR A 42 -15.50 15.42 -4.50
C THR A 42 -14.09 14.82 -4.62
N PRO A 43 -13.49 14.75 -5.82
CA PRO A 43 -12.11 14.28 -5.99
C PRO A 43 -11.11 14.99 -5.07
N LYS A 44 -11.26 16.31 -4.93
CA LYS A 44 -10.42 17.12 -4.04
C LYS A 44 -10.62 16.74 -2.57
N GLN A 45 -11.87 16.59 -2.12
CA GLN A 45 -12.17 16.15 -0.76
C GLN A 45 -11.59 14.77 -0.44
N ILE A 46 -11.69 13.82 -1.37
CA ILE A 46 -11.11 12.48 -1.21
C ILE A 46 -9.58 12.56 -1.10
N LEU A 47 -8.90 13.33 -1.95
CA LEU A 47 -7.45 13.54 -1.83
C LEU A 47 -7.05 14.27 -0.54
N ASP A 48 -7.82 15.27 -0.12
CA ASP A 48 -7.53 16.06 1.08
C ASP A 48 -7.79 15.26 2.37
N LEU A 49 -8.42 14.07 2.32
CA LEU A 49 -8.46 13.14 3.45
C LEU A 49 -7.05 12.75 3.93
N GLY A 50 -6.07 12.71 3.01
CA GLY A 50 -4.67 12.45 3.33
C GLY A 50 -4.12 13.39 4.42
N ASP A 51 -4.56 14.65 4.41
CA ASP A 51 -4.15 15.68 5.39
C ASP A 51 -4.81 15.48 6.76
N SER A 52 -5.83 14.63 6.85
CA SER A 52 -6.66 14.43 8.04
C SER A 52 -6.64 13.00 8.57
N LEU A 53 -5.89 12.08 7.95
CA LEU A 53 -5.82 10.67 8.41
C LEU A 53 -5.36 10.55 9.87
N ARG A 54 -4.46 11.43 10.33
CA ARG A 54 -4.09 11.48 11.75
C ARG A 54 -5.31 11.78 12.62
N LYS A 55 -6.11 12.78 12.26
CA LYS A 55 -7.29 13.15 13.07
C LYS A 55 -8.26 11.98 13.14
N THR A 56 -8.53 11.33 12.00
CA THR A 56 -9.34 10.12 11.93
C THR A 56 -8.80 9.02 12.83
N PHE A 57 -7.52 8.66 12.69
CA PHE A 57 -6.87 7.64 13.50
C PHE A 57 -6.98 7.91 15.01
N TYR A 58 -6.88 9.17 15.41
CA TYR A 58 -6.95 9.57 16.82
C TYR A 58 -8.37 9.53 17.42
N THR A 59 -9.43 9.46 16.62
CA THR A 59 -10.80 9.34 17.15
C THR A 59 -11.04 8.04 17.92
N THR A 60 -10.22 7.02 17.69
CA THR A 60 -10.29 5.71 18.38
C THR A 60 -9.09 5.45 19.28
N ASN A 61 -8.16 6.41 19.40
CA ASN A 61 -6.99 6.28 20.25
C ASN A 61 -7.40 6.55 21.71
N LYS A 62 -7.69 5.48 22.46
CA LYS A 62 -7.95 5.54 23.90
C LYS A 62 -6.60 5.76 24.60
N GLY A 63 -6.40 6.92 25.21
CA GLY A 63 -5.09 7.36 25.76
C GLY A 63 -4.46 6.50 26.86
N THR A 64 -5.02 5.35 27.23
CA THR A 64 -4.45 4.35 28.13
C THR A 64 -3.52 3.43 27.36
N ARG A 65 -2.24 3.38 27.74
CA ARG A 65 -1.20 2.58 27.08
C ARG A 65 -1.08 1.21 27.74
N GLU A 66 -1.85 0.22 27.29
CA GLU A 66 -1.50 -1.18 27.55
C GLU A 66 -0.65 -1.73 26.39
N GLN A 67 0.22 -2.71 26.68
CA GLN A 67 1.19 -3.22 25.70
C GLN A 67 0.54 -3.81 24.44
N GLY A 68 -0.70 -4.31 24.54
CA GLY A 68 -1.52 -4.76 23.40
C GLY A 68 -2.07 -3.63 22.53
N ASP A 69 -2.20 -2.40 23.05
CA ASP A 69 -2.71 -1.24 22.31
C ASP A 69 -1.66 -0.70 21.32
N VAL A 70 -0.37 -0.94 21.59
CA VAL A 70 0.74 -0.46 20.75
C VAL A 70 0.80 -1.22 19.42
N SER A 71 0.68 -2.56 19.45
CA SER A 71 0.64 -3.39 18.24
C SER A 71 -0.68 -3.24 17.47
N GLY A 72 -1.80 -3.14 18.20
CA GLY A 72 -3.12 -2.85 17.61
C GLY A 72 -3.18 -1.48 16.91
N GLY A 73 -2.54 -0.46 17.49
CA GLY A 73 -2.43 0.87 16.90
C GLY A 73 -1.62 0.89 15.60
N GLY A 74 -0.50 0.17 15.56
CA GLY A 74 0.32 0.01 14.34
C GLY A 74 -0.48 -0.60 13.19
N ALA A 75 -1.08 -1.77 13.42
CA ALA A 75 -1.89 -2.47 12.42
C ALA A 75 -3.10 -1.65 11.94
N SER A 76 -3.72 -0.88 12.84
CA SER A 76 -4.84 0.01 12.53
C SER A 76 -4.41 1.19 11.66
N TRP A 77 -3.26 1.79 11.94
CA TRP A 77 -2.70 2.89 11.13
C TRP A 77 -2.37 2.41 9.71
N GLU A 78 -1.68 1.28 9.62
CA GLU A 78 -1.32 0.65 8.36
C GLU A 78 -2.57 0.34 7.51
N SER A 79 -3.61 -0.23 8.11
CA SER A 79 -4.87 -0.54 7.41
C SER A 79 -5.61 0.73 6.97
N LEU A 80 -5.59 1.81 7.77
CA LEU A 80 -6.18 3.10 7.37
C LEU A 80 -5.44 3.72 6.19
N VAL A 81 -4.11 3.65 6.17
CA VAL A 81 -3.29 4.09 5.04
C VAL A 81 -3.58 3.27 3.79
N CYS A 82 -3.62 1.93 3.91
CA CYS A 82 -3.94 1.02 2.81
C CYS A 82 -5.33 1.31 2.21
N TRP A 83 -6.34 1.52 3.06
CA TRP A 83 -7.68 1.88 2.63
C TRP A 83 -7.69 3.21 1.86
N TYR A 84 -7.05 4.24 2.42
CA TYR A 84 -7.01 5.58 1.81
C TYR A 84 -6.31 5.58 0.45
N LEU A 85 -5.14 4.95 0.36
CA LEU A 85 -4.38 4.92 -0.90
C LEU A 85 -5.16 4.19 -1.99
N ASN A 86 -5.75 3.02 -1.69
CA ASN A 86 -6.56 2.31 -2.67
C ASN A 86 -7.81 3.10 -3.10
N LEU A 87 -8.44 3.85 -2.18
CA LEU A 87 -9.57 4.72 -2.54
C LEU A 87 -9.13 5.80 -3.53
N CYS A 88 -7.94 6.37 -3.34
CA CYS A 88 -7.37 7.35 -4.27
C CYS A 88 -6.94 6.73 -5.62
N LEU A 89 -6.80 5.40 -5.67
CA LEU A 89 -6.31 4.65 -6.83
C LEU A 89 -7.42 3.90 -7.59
N ILE A 90 -8.70 4.13 -7.28
CA ILE A 90 -9.80 3.57 -8.07
C ILE A 90 -9.69 4.00 -9.54
N GLY A 91 -9.92 3.05 -10.45
CA GLY A 91 -9.73 3.26 -11.89
C GLY A 91 -8.28 3.35 -12.35
N ARG A 92 -7.30 3.09 -11.48
CA ARG A 92 -5.88 3.01 -11.83
C ARG A 92 -5.39 1.57 -11.81
N ARG A 93 -4.28 1.34 -12.50
CA ARG A 93 -3.59 0.04 -12.58
C ARG A 93 -2.61 -0.19 -11.41
N THR A 94 -2.81 0.54 -10.31
CA THR A 94 -2.02 0.43 -9.08
C THR A 94 -2.91 -0.06 -7.94
N VAL A 95 -2.44 -1.06 -7.19
CA VAL A 95 -3.11 -1.60 -5.99
C VAL A 95 -2.14 -1.56 -4.82
N VAL A 96 -2.62 -1.14 -3.65
CA VAL A 96 -1.84 -1.20 -2.41
C VAL A 96 -2.31 -2.40 -1.60
N VAL A 97 -1.39 -3.25 -1.16
CA VAL A 97 -1.68 -4.48 -0.41
C VAL A 97 -0.88 -4.49 0.89
N LYS A 98 -1.50 -4.96 1.98
CA LYS A 98 -0.76 -5.31 3.20
C LYS A 98 0.07 -6.56 2.94
N HIS A 99 1.22 -6.68 3.56
CA HIS A 99 2.02 -7.91 3.45
C HIS A 99 1.21 -9.14 3.90
N SER A 100 0.76 -9.95 2.95
CA SER A 100 -0.15 -11.08 3.17
C SER A 100 0.16 -12.19 2.19
N LYS A 101 0.47 -13.38 2.71
CA LYS A 101 0.72 -14.58 1.90
C LYS A 101 -0.47 -14.99 1.02
N GLN A 102 -1.67 -14.49 1.32
CA GLN A 102 -2.88 -14.81 0.55
C GLN A 102 -3.12 -13.85 -0.62
N LEU A 103 -2.46 -12.69 -0.65
CA LEU A 103 -2.74 -11.60 -1.58
C LEU A 103 -1.50 -11.01 -2.25
N LEU A 104 -0.30 -11.16 -1.69
CA LEU A 104 0.93 -10.65 -2.29
C LEU A 104 1.46 -11.67 -3.31
N PRO A 105 1.60 -11.31 -4.60
CA PRO A 105 2.15 -12.21 -5.61
C PRO A 105 3.59 -12.61 -5.26
N ILE A 106 3.94 -13.88 -5.51
CA ILE A 106 5.24 -14.45 -5.19
C ILE A 106 6.39 -13.69 -5.87
N PRO A 107 6.34 -13.36 -7.18
CA PRO A 107 7.40 -12.57 -7.81
C PRO A 107 7.71 -11.26 -7.09
N VAL A 108 6.66 -10.55 -6.66
CA VAL A 108 6.79 -9.28 -5.91
C VAL A 108 7.33 -9.52 -4.51
N SER A 109 6.82 -10.54 -3.80
CA SER A 109 7.30 -10.90 -2.46
C SER A 109 8.76 -11.31 -2.47
N ASP A 110 9.17 -12.08 -3.48
CA ASP A 110 10.52 -12.60 -3.61
C ASP A 110 11.51 -11.47 -3.94
N ALA A 111 11.12 -10.54 -4.81
CA ALA A 111 11.91 -9.35 -5.17
C ALA A 111 12.29 -8.46 -3.98
N ILE A 112 11.39 -8.34 -2.99
CA ILE A 112 11.58 -7.46 -1.82
C ILE A 112 12.08 -8.19 -0.57
N THR A 113 12.27 -9.51 -0.67
CA THR A 113 12.74 -10.36 0.42
C THR A 113 14.21 -10.07 0.70
N VAL A 114 14.58 -9.87 1.97
CA VAL A 114 15.98 -9.72 2.38
C VAL A 114 16.45 -10.97 3.10
N ASN A 115 17.55 -11.54 2.62
CA ASN A 115 18.17 -12.74 3.16
C ASN A 115 19.43 -12.35 3.93
N TYR A 116 19.54 -12.82 5.17
CA TYR A 116 20.73 -12.72 6.02
C TYR A 116 21.33 -14.12 6.18
N SER A 117 22.28 -14.50 5.31
CA SER A 117 22.74 -15.87 5.18
C SER A 117 21.57 -16.84 4.96
N ASN A 118 21.25 -17.68 5.96
CA ASN A 118 20.17 -18.67 5.90
C ASN A 118 18.85 -18.16 6.53
N PHE A 119 18.82 -16.91 7.02
CA PHE A 119 17.63 -16.31 7.63
C PHE A 119 16.92 -15.38 6.65
N VAL A 120 15.67 -15.69 6.36
CA VAL A 120 14.82 -14.88 5.49
C VAL A 120 14.07 -13.84 6.33
N SER A 121 14.32 -12.57 6.08
CA SER A 121 13.62 -11.44 6.70
C SER A 121 12.64 -10.81 5.70
N ASN A 122 11.36 -11.15 5.86
CA ASN A 122 10.25 -10.55 5.11
C ASN A 122 9.48 -9.52 5.95
N THR A 123 9.98 -9.21 7.15
CA THR A 123 9.15 -8.78 8.28
C THR A 123 8.88 -7.30 8.39
N GLU A 124 9.43 -6.45 7.51
CA GLU A 124 9.31 -5.00 7.69
C GLU A 124 8.63 -4.24 6.55
N SER A 125 8.28 -4.87 5.42
CA SER A 125 7.36 -4.22 4.48
C SER A 125 5.93 -4.26 5.02
N ASP A 126 5.39 -3.12 5.45
CA ASP A 126 4.00 -3.07 5.94
C ASP A 126 3.03 -3.10 4.75
N LEU A 127 3.18 -2.15 3.82
CA LEU A 127 2.38 -2.06 2.61
C LEU A 127 3.25 -2.12 1.36
N ILE A 128 2.69 -2.68 0.29
CA ILE A 128 3.31 -2.76 -1.03
C ILE A 128 2.32 -2.19 -2.04
N ALA A 129 2.68 -1.13 -2.76
CA ALA A 129 1.96 -0.71 -3.95
C ALA A 129 2.57 -1.39 -5.18
N ILE A 130 1.72 -2.02 -5.99
CA ILE A 130 2.11 -2.66 -7.24
C ILE A 130 1.40 -1.90 -8.36
N THR A 131 2.16 -1.28 -9.25
CA THR A 131 1.65 -0.76 -10.52
C THR A 131 1.94 -1.79 -11.59
N PHE A 132 0.89 -2.34 -12.18
CA PHE A 132 0.99 -3.29 -13.30
C PHE A 132 1.45 -2.56 -14.58
N PRO A 133 1.76 -3.24 -15.70
CA PRO A 133 1.93 -2.61 -17.02
C PRO A 133 0.61 -2.39 -17.75
N ASP A 134 0.58 -1.45 -18.69
CA ASP A 134 -0.63 -1.09 -19.45
C ASP A 134 -0.91 -2.10 -20.57
N ASN A 135 -1.17 -3.35 -20.14
CA ASN A 135 -1.47 -4.49 -21.01
C ASN A 135 -2.96 -4.85 -20.91
N SER A 136 -3.49 -5.50 -21.96
CA SER A 136 -4.90 -5.86 -22.08
C SER A 136 -5.42 -6.69 -20.91
N ASP A 137 -4.65 -7.66 -20.41
CA ASP A 137 -5.09 -8.58 -19.34
C ASP A 137 -5.47 -7.87 -18.04
N TYR A 138 -4.91 -6.68 -17.79
CA TYR A 138 -5.23 -5.87 -16.62
C TYR A 138 -6.50 -5.02 -16.79
N SER A 139 -7.05 -4.98 -18.00
CA SER A 139 -8.17 -4.11 -18.40
C SER A 139 -9.43 -4.88 -18.84
N ILE A 140 -9.28 -6.11 -19.33
CA ILE A 140 -10.39 -7.01 -19.70
C ILE A 140 -11.06 -7.63 -18.47
N ASP A 141 -12.20 -8.30 -18.66
CA ASP A 141 -12.78 -9.15 -17.61
C ASP A 141 -11.75 -10.21 -17.18
N LYS A 142 -11.52 -10.31 -15.87
CA LYS A 142 -10.61 -11.28 -15.26
C LYS A 142 -10.93 -12.74 -15.64
N ASN A 143 -12.17 -13.05 -16.03
CA ASN A 143 -12.60 -14.39 -16.45
C ASN A 143 -12.18 -14.72 -17.90
N LEU A 144 -11.67 -13.75 -18.65
CA LEU A 144 -11.21 -13.91 -20.03
C LEU A 144 -9.68 -13.98 -20.13
N ILE A 145 -8.97 -13.88 -19.01
CA ILE A 145 -7.50 -13.96 -18.98
C ILE A 145 -7.06 -15.36 -19.41
N ASP A 146 -6.12 -15.42 -20.35
CA ASP A 146 -5.44 -16.64 -20.75
C ASP A 146 -3.94 -16.48 -20.53
N ILE A 147 -3.40 -17.19 -19.55
CA ILE A 147 -2.03 -17.01 -19.06
C ILE A 147 -1.42 -18.35 -18.66
N LEU A 148 -0.12 -18.48 -18.91
CA LEU A 148 0.70 -19.59 -18.47
C LEU A 148 1.45 -19.20 -17.18
N ASP A 149 1.63 -20.15 -16.27
CA ASP A 149 2.49 -19.95 -15.10
C ASP A 149 3.98 -20.05 -15.47
N SER A 150 4.85 -20.04 -14.45
CA SER A 150 6.30 -20.12 -14.63
C SER A 150 6.79 -21.46 -15.18
N ASP A 151 5.95 -22.50 -15.14
CA ASP A 151 6.26 -23.82 -15.67
C ASP A 151 5.62 -24.04 -17.06
N GLU A 152 5.16 -22.96 -17.70
CA GLU A 152 4.48 -22.95 -19.00
C GLU A 152 3.11 -23.67 -19.00
N GLU A 153 2.51 -23.88 -17.83
CA GLU A 153 1.22 -24.56 -17.68
C GLU A 153 0.06 -23.57 -17.61
N LYS A 154 -1.08 -23.92 -18.21
CA LYS A 154 -2.24 -23.03 -18.25
C LYS A 154 -2.84 -22.84 -16.86
N VAL A 155 -2.92 -21.58 -16.41
CA VAL A 155 -3.47 -21.24 -15.10
C VAL A 155 -4.99 -21.40 -15.10
N LYS A 156 -5.50 -22.20 -14.16
CA LYS A 156 -6.94 -22.32 -13.92
C LYS A 156 -7.47 -21.06 -13.24
N LEU A 157 -8.42 -20.38 -13.89
CA LEU A 157 -9.05 -19.16 -13.37
C LEU A 157 -9.95 -19.39 -12.15
N THR A 158 -10.34 -20.63 -11.88
CA THR A 158 -11.18 -20.98 -10.72
C THR A 158 -10.61 -22.15 -9.96
N LYS A 159 -10.76 -22.15 -8.63
CA LYS A 159 -10.35 -23.24 -7.74
C LYS A 159 -11.47 -23.69 -6.80
N GLY A 160 -11.34 -24.93 -6.34
CA GLY A 160 -12.26 -25.56 -5.40
C GLY A 160 -13.64 -25.89 -5.99
N ARG A 161 -14.43 -26.66 -5.23
CA ARG A 161 -15.75 -27.16 -5.67
C ARG A 161 -16.77 -26.05 -5.93
N LYS A 162 -16.62 -24.89 -5.27
CA LYS A 162 -17.53 -23.73 -5.41
C LYS A 162 -17.12 -22.77 -6.53
N GLY A 163 -16.04 -23.05 -7.27
CA GLY A 163 -15.59 -22.21 -8.38
C GLY A 163 -15.12 -20.81 -7.97
N THR A 164 -14.35 -20.69 -6.88
CA THR A 164 -13.83 -19.38 -6.46
C THR A 164 -12.72 -18.92 -7.39
N TYR A 165 -12.70 -17.64 -7.77
CA TYR A 165 -11.67 -17.12 -8.66
C TYR A 165 -10.27 -17.32 -8.06
N ASN A 166 -9.35 -17.85 -8.86
CA ASN A 166 -8.01 -18.22 -8.44
C ASN A 166 -7.04 -17.03 -8.48
N LEU A 167 -7.35 -16.00 -7.69
CA LEU A 167 -6.69 -14.71 -7.75
C LEU A 167 -5.17 -14.78 -7.66
N LEU A 168 -4.64 -15.46 -6.64
CA LEU A 168 -3.21 -15.42 -6.35
C LEU A 168 -2.40 -16.12 -7.45
N ASP A 169 -2.86 -17.26 -7.97
CA ASP A 169 -2.13 -18.00 -9.01
C ASP A 169 -2.16 -17.23 -10.34
N VAL A 170 -3.29 -16.60 -10.67
CA VAL A 170 -3.39 -15.70 -11.84
C VAL A 170 -2.46 -14.50 -11.68
N LEU A 171 -2.42 -13.85 -10.51
CA LEU A 171 -1.51 -12.74 -10.26
C LEU A 171 -0.04 -13.19 -10.26
N ASN A 172 0.28 -14.37 -9.75
CA ASN A 172 1.64 -14.91 -9.80
C ASN A 172 2.10 -15.06 -11.25
N ALA A 173 1.29 -15.64 -12.11
CA ALA A 173 1.60 -15.82 -13.52
C ALA A 173 1.72 -14.48 -14.27
N LEU A 174 0.79 -13.55 -14.04
CA LEU A 174 0.85 -12.20 -14.61
C LEU A 174 2.10 -11.44 -14.15
N CYS A 175 2.39 -11.44 -12.85
CA CYS A 175 3.57 -10.79 -12.29
C CYS A 175 4.88 -11.46 -12.73
N HIS A 176 4.88 -12.78 -12.97
CA HIS A 176 6.04 -13.49 -13.52
C HIS A 176 6.30 -13.03 -14.96
N ARG A 177 5.29 -13.13 -15.84
CA ARG A 177 5.41 -12.72 -17.25
C ARG A 177 5.83 -11.27 -17.40
N ASP A 178 5.24 -10.38 -16.59
CA ASP A 178 5.40 -8.94 -16.74
C ASP A 178 6.38 -8.32 -15.73
N PHE A 179 7.19 -9.13 -15.05
CA PHE A 179 7.97 -8.70 -13.88
C PHE A 179 8.78 -7.42 -14.10
N GLU A 180 9.53 -7.35 -15.22
CA GLU A 180 10.37 -6.20 -15.56
C GLU A 180 9.59 -4.91 -15.82
N LYS A 181 8.28 -5.02 -16.07
CA LYS A 181 7.39 -3.88 -16.35
C LYS A 181 6.58 -3.45 -15.13
N LEU A 182 6.73 -4.14 -14.00
CA LEU A 182 6.09 -3.77 -12.74
C LEU A 182 6.76 -2.52 -12.17
N GLU A 183 5.99 -1.71 -11.44
CA GLU A 183 6.58 -0.77 -10.49
C GLU A 183 6.19 -1.21 -9.08
N ILE A 184 7.18 -1.34 -8.20
CA ILE A 184 7.00 -1.78 -6.82
C ILE A 184 7.33 -0.61 -5.89
N HIS A 185 6.41 -0.28 -5.00
CA HIS A 185 6.59 0.73 -3.98
C HIS A 185 6.37 0.14 -2.59
N VAL A 186 7.44 0.03 -1.81
CA VAL A 186 7.34 -0.42 -0.41
C VAL A 186 7.05 0.78 0.48
N ILE A 187 6.06 0.65 1.37
CA ILE A 187 5.64 1.71 2.29
C ILE A 187 5.66 1.17 3.72
N GLN A 188 6.58 1.69 4.53
CA GLN A 188 6.64 1.43 5.95
C GLN A 188 5.75 2.38 6.73
N CYS A 189 4.92 1.84 7.61
CA CYS A 189 4.01 2.54 8.49
C CYS A 189 4.45 2.45 9.95
N LYS A 190 4.69 3.57 10.64
CA LYS A 190 4.95 3.57 12.11
C LYS A 190 4.14 4.64 12.85
N THR A 191 3.61 4.28 14.02
CA THR A 191 2.86 5.19 14.91
C THR A 191 3.75 5.99 15.87
N ASN A 192 5.00 5.58 16.07
CA ASN A 192 5.98 6.36 16.83
C ASN A 192 7.15 6.72 15.92
N TRP A 193 7.33 8.02 15.67
CA TRP A 193 8.38 8.51 14.78
C TRP A 193 9.74 8.57 15.48
N ASN A 194 9.82 9.01 16.74
CA ASN A 194 11.10 9.25 17.41
C ASN A 194 11.98 8.00 17.49
N ASP A 195 11.42 6.93 18.04
CA ASP A 195 12.20 5.73 18.34
C ASP A 195 12.35 4.84 17.10
N ASN A 196 11.39 4.91 16.16
CA ASN A 196 11.38 4.02 15.01
C ASN A 196 11.93 4.65 13.73
N ALA A 197 12.34 5.93 13.69
CA ALA A 197 12.88 6.56 12.48
C ALA A 197 14.16 5.87 11.93
N GLN A 198 14.88 5.14 12.77
CA GLN A 198 16.06 4.38 12.36
C GLN A 198 15.71 3.20 11.46
N ILE A 199 14.59 2.54 11.73
CA ILE A 199 14.13 1.37 10.98
C ILE A 199 13.92 1.71 9.49
N PRO A 200 13.07 2.68 9.11
CA PRO A 200 12.86 3.00 7.71
C PRO A 200 14.11 3.58 7.05
N MET A 201 14.97 4.29 7.79
CA MET A 201 16.27 4.72 7.28
C MET A 201 17.15 3.51 6.91
N LEU A 202 17.23 2.52 7.80
CA LEU A 202 18.02 1.30 7.56
C LEU A 202 17.48 0.52 6.36
N TRP A 203 16.17 0.37 6.24
CA TRP A 203 15.58 -0.35 5.10
C TRP A 203 15.74 0.38 3.78
N ASP A 204 15.63 1.70 3.77
CA ASP A 204 15.95 2.49 2.58
C ASP A 204 17.41 2.30 2.15
N MET A 205 18.34 2.24 3.11
CA MET A 205 19.74 1.90 2.83
C MET A 205 19.91 0.47 2.32
N ILE A 206 19.20 -0.51 2.90
CA ILE A 206 19.26 -1.91 2.45
C ILE A 206 18.76 -2.03 1.01
N TYR A 207 17.63 -1.40 0.71
CA TYR A 207 17.06 -1.46 -0.63
C TYR A 207 17.80 -0.58 -1.66
N SER A 208 18.61 0.37 -1.22
CA SER A 208 19.42 1.21 -2.11
C SER A 208 20.84 0.69 -2.34
N ALA A 209 21.27 -0.32 -1.58
CA ALA A 209 22.60 -0.90 -1.73
C ALA A 209 22.64 -1.81 -2.97
N GLU A 210 23.64 -1.61 -3.83
CA GLU A 210 23.87 -2.47 -4.99
C GLU A 210 24.46 -3.82 -4.61
N ASP A 211 25.32 -3.84 -3.58
CA ASP A 211 25.96 -5.05 -3.07
C ASP A 211 26.27 -4.92 -1.57
N PHE A 212 26.31 -6.06 -0.88
CA PHE A 212 26.74 -6.15 0.50
C PHE A 212 27.98 -7.02 0.59
N LYS A 213 29.01 -6.55 1.29
CA LYS A 213 30.23 -7.34 1.57
C LYS A 213 29.99 -8.61 2.38
N ASN A 214 28.81 -8.72 3.00
CA ASN A 214 28.39 -9.85 3.82
C ASN A 214 27.37 -10.69 3.05
N ASN A 215 26.98 -11.86 3.57
CA ASN A 215 25.94 -12.73 2.98
C ASN A 215 24.51 -12.14 3.08
N ILE A 216 24.36 -10.82 2.90
CA ILE A 216 23.08 -10.13 2.82
C ILE A 216 22.72 -10.02 1.35
N LYS A 217 21.53 -10.49 0.98
CA LYS A 217 21.03 -10.40 -0.40
C LYS A 217 19.59 -9.91 -0.41
N VAL A 218 19.26 -9.02 -1.32
CA VAL A 218 17.87 -8.62 -1.61
C VAL A 218 17.41 -9.38 -2.85
N GLY A 219 16.19 -9.91 -2.80
CA GLY A 219 15.68 -10.79 -3.84
C GLY A 219 15.94 -12.27 -3.53
N LYS A 220 15.14 -13.14 -4.15
CA LYS A 220 15.35 -14.60 -4.18
C LYS A 220 14.62 -15.21 -5.36
N ASN A 221 14.86 -16.49 -5.64
CA ASN A 221 14.20 -17.24 -6.71
C ASN A 221 14.26 -16.53 -8.08
N ASN A 222 15.39 -15.88 -8.37
CA ASN A 222 15.62 -15.07 -9.58
C ASN A 222 14.66 -13.88 -9.76
N TYR A 223 14.14 -13.33 -8.65
CA TYR A 223 13.47 -12.04 -8.65
C TYR A 223 14.27 -11.03 -7.86
N SER A 224 14.56 -9.90 -8.50
CA SER A 224 15.23 -8.76 -7.89
C SER A 224 14.42 -7.48 -8.08
N MET A 225 14.39 -6.63 -7.05
CA MET A 225 13.83 -5.29 -7.15
C MET A 225 14.57 -4.38 -8.16
N HIS A 226 15.77 -4.77 -8.61
CA HIS A 226 16.52 -4.02 -9.62
C HIS A 226 16.06 -4.33 -11.05
N GLU A 227 15.29 -5.40 -11.25
CA GLU A 227 14.81 -5.82 -12.56
C GLU A 227 13.44 -5.22 -12.90
N VAL A 228 12.70 -4.69 -11.92
CA VAL A 228 11.42 -4.04 -12.16
C VAL A 228 11.60 -2.63 -12.73
N ALA A 229 10.61 -2.13 -13.47
CA ALA A 229 10.67 -0.82 -14.13
C ALA A 229 10.92 0.34 -13.16
N LYS A 230 10.46 0.21 -11.91
CA LYS A 230 10.74 1.17 -10.85
C LYS A 230 10.57 0.54 -9.47
N PHE A 231 11.57 0.71 -8.61
CA PHE A 231 11.47 0.42 -7.19
C PHE A 231 11.63 1.71 -6.37
N THR A 232 10.82 1.87 -5.32
CA THR A 232 10.97 2.97 -4.35
C THR A 232 10.53 2.54 -2.96
N TYR A 233 11.13 3.11 -1.92
CA TYR A 233 10.78 2.84 -0.52
C TYR A 233 10.27 4.12 0.16
N SER A 234 9.25 4.06 0.99
CA SER A 234 8.68 5.23 1.67
C SER A 234 8.38 4.96 3.13
N PHE A 235 8.38 6.06 3.89
CA PHE A 235 7.98 6.05 5.27
C PHE A 235 6.72 6.87 5.47
N VAL A 236 5.73 6.31 6.16
CA VAL A 236 4.46 6.94 6.49
C VAL A 236 4.25 6.86 7.99
N THR A 237 4.16 8.00 8.66
CA THR A 237 3.98 8.03 10.12
C THR A 237 2.71 8.73 10.58
N VAL A 238 2.24 8.34 11.75
CA VAL A 238 1.27 9.09 12.54
C VAL A 238 1.89 9.40 13.90
N PRO A 239 2.49 10.59 14.10
CA PRO A 239 3.26 10.84 15.32
C PRO A 239 2.34 10.85 16.54
N THR A 240 2.58 9.90 17.45
CA THR A 240 1.86 9.74 18.73
C THR A 240 2.26 10.76 19.79
N ILE A 241 3.43 11.40 19.62
CA ILE A 241 3.96 12.44 20.50
C ILE A 241 3.35 13.83 20.22
N LYS A 242 3.53 14.75 21.17
CA LYS A 242 3.19 16.17 20.98
C LYS A 242 3.98 16.73 19.80
N LEU A 243 3.26 17.34 18.87
CA LEU A 243 3.82 17.78 17.59
C LEU A 243 4.75 18.97 17.76
N GLU A 244 4.54 19.81 18.78
CA GLU A 244 5.43 20.93 19.09
C GLU A 244 6.88 20.48 19.37
N LYS A 245 7.08 19.19 19.69
CA LYS A 245 8.39 18.59 19.94
C LYS A 245 9.10 18.11 18.67
N ILE A 246 8.41 18.05 17.54
CA ILE A 246 8.97 17.64 16.25
C ILE A 246 9.37 18.92 15.51
N LYS A 247 10.67 19.11 15.32
CA LYS A 247 11.24 20.23 14.58
C LYS A 247 11.92 19.69 13.34
N SER A 248 12.14 20.54 12.35
CA SER A 248 12.95 20.19 11.17
C SER A 248 14.35 19.69 11.56
N THR A 249 14.89 20.14 12.69
CA THR A 249 16.19 19.72 13.22
C THR A 249 16.14 18.46 14.09
N SER A 250 14.96 17.91 14.38
CA SER A 250 14.83 16.70 15.19
C SER A 250 15.49 15.52 14.47
N THR A 251 16.23 14.70 15.22
CA THR A 251 16.95 13.52 14.67
C THR A 251 16.03 12.57 13.91
N CYS A 252 14.81 12.36 14.40
CA CYS A 252 13.82 11.51 13.75
C CYS A 252 13.41 12.03 12.37
N VAL A 253 13.37 13.34 12.17
CA VAL A 253 13.10 13.99 10.88
C VAL A 253 14.30 13.85 9.96
N GLN A 254 15.51 14.16 10.46
CA GLN A 254 16.73 14.08 9.66
C GLN A 254 17.01 12.68 9.13
N ARG A 255 16.77 11.64 9.94
CA ARG A 255 16.97 10.23 9.55
C ARG A 255 16.15 9.79 8.34
N VAL A 256 14.93 10.31 8.21
CA VAL A 256 13.99 9.90 7.15
C VAL A 256 13.88 10.91 6.02
N ARG A 257 14.61 12.03 6.10
CA ARG A 257 14.51 13.15 5.15
C ARG A 257 14.83 12.74 3.71
N ASN A 258 15.78 11.83 3.55
CA ASN A 258 16.31 11.43 2.25
C ASN A 258 15.85 10.04 1.82
N ILE A 259 14.78 9.51 2.44
CA ILE A 259 14.20 8.24 1.99
C ILE A 259 13.80 8.33 0.52
N SER A 260 14.20 7.34 -0.28
CA SER A 260 14.10 7.32 -1.75
C SER A 260 12.72 7.73 -2.29
N GLY A 261 11.65 7.12 -1.79
CA GLY A 261 10.26 7.44 -2.13
C GLY A 261 9.64 8.54 -1.27
N GLY A 262 10.33 8.98 -0.21
CA GLY A 262 9.94 10.10 0.64
C GLY A 262 9.39 9.73 2.02
N ASN A 263 9.29 10.76 2.85
CA ASN A 263 8.73 10.73 4.20
C ASN A 263 7.38 11.45 4.26
N TYR A 264 6.36 10.75 4.73
CA TYR A 264 4.98 11.18 4.72
C TYR A 264 4.30 11.02 6.08
N TRP A 265 3.19 11.73 6.26
CA TRP A 265 2.34 11.58 7.43
C TRP A 265 0.86 11.85 7.15
N GLY A 266 -0.01 11.51 8.10
CA GLY A 266 -1.46 11.78 8.04
C GLY A 266 -1.87 13.22 8.32
N ARG A 267 -1.05 14.20 7.95
CA ARG A 267 -1.24 15.64 8.19
C ARG A 267 -0.92 16.41 6.91
N GLN A 268 -1.36 17.67 6.84
CA GLN A 268 -0.87 18.60 5.82
C GLN A 268 0.66 18.65 5.83
N SER A 269 1.25 18.82 4.65
CA SER A 269 2.69 18.92 4.46
C SER A 269 3.28 20.06 5.28
N GLU A 270 4.39 19.79 5.95
CA GLU A 270 5.15 20.78 6.70
C GLU A 270 6.59 20.78 6.20
N SER A 271 7.04 21.97 5.80
CA SER A 271 8.34 22.16 5.16
C SER A 271 9.46 21.65 6.06
N ASN A 272 10.38 20.87 5.47
CA ASN A 272 11.51 20.24 6.15
C ASN A 272 11.13 19.26 7.28
N ILE A 273 9.87 18.80 7.37
CA ILE A 273 9.44 17.79 8.33
C ILE A 273 8.92 16.55 7.60
N ALA A 274 7.73 16.62 7.00
CA ALA A 274 7.11 15.52 6.28
C ALA A 274 6.07 16.05 5.29
N SER A 275 5.88 15.31 4.20
CA SER A 275 4.83 15.60 3.23
C SER A 275 3.51 14.96 3.65
N SER A 276 2.38 15.52 3.26
CA SER A 276 1.11 14.82 3.36
C SER A 276 1.15 13.54 2.54
N ILE A 277 0.56 12.46 3.07
CA ILE A 277 0.47 11.20 2.34
C ILE A 277 -0.23 11.31 0.99
N LYS A 278 -1.05 12.35 0.74
CA LYS A 278 -1.64 12.58 -0.59
C LYS A 278 -0.59 12.93 -1.65
N GLU A 279 0.57 13.48 -1.26
CA GLU A 279 1.65 13.79 -2.21
C GLU A 279 2.32 12.54 -2.77
N MET A 280 2.28 11.43 -2.03
CA MET A 280 2.79 10.12 -2.48
C MET A 280 2.12 9.67 -3.79
N LEU A 281 0.83 9.99 -3.96
CA LEU A 281 0.08 9.68 -5.17
C LEU A 281 0.74 10.28 -6.41
N GLY A 282 1.13 11.55 -6.34
CA GLY A 282 1.80 12.25 -7.45
C GLY A 282 3.27 11.88 -7.62
N ARG A 283 3.99 11.60 -6.52
CA ARG A 283 5.44 11.32 -6.56
C ARG A 283 5.75 9.88 -6.96
N ASN A 284 5.05 8.93 -6.35
CA ASN A 284 5.40 7.51 -6.44
C ASN A 284 4.38 6.72 -7.28
N LEU A 285 3.10 7.12 -7.29
CA LEU A 285 2.00 6.30 -7.84
C LEU A 285 1.32 6.92 -9.08
N LYS A 286 1.99 7.84 -9.76
CA LYS A 286 1.45 8.60 -10.89
C LYS A 286 1.16 7.75 -12.12
N THR A 287 2.05 6.80 -12.41
CA THR A 287 2.15 6.00 -13.65
C THR A 287 1.03 4.96 -13.81
N GLY A 288 0.25 4.70 -12.76
CA GLY A 288 -0.89 3.79 -12.82
C GLY A 288 -2.03 4.22 -13.75
N HIS A 289 -1.98 5.43 -14.32
CA HIS A 289 -2.91 5.93 -15.34
C HIS A 289 -2.35 7.18 -16.04
N VAL A 290 -2.73 7.41 -17.30
CA VAL A 290 -2.32 8.60 -18.10
C VAL A 290 -2.90 9.92 -17.55
N ASP A 291 -4.19 9.93 -17.21
CA ASP A 291 -4.85 11.05 -16.51
C ASP A 291 -4.29 11.30 -15.10
N SER A 292 -4.55 12.49 -14.54
CA SER A 292 -4.24 12.81 -13.14
C SER A 292 -5.18 12.12 -12.14
N HIS A 293 -4.77 11.99 -10.87
CA HIS A 293 -5.58 11.37 -9.81
C HIS A 293 -6.95 12.05 -9.66
N LEU A 294 -7.01 13.38 -9.78
CA LEU A 294 -8.26 14.15 -9.73
C LEU A 294 -9.22 13.76 -10.86
N LEU A 295 -8.71 13.56 -12.07
CA LEU A 295 -9.52 13.18 -13.22
C LEU A 295 -10.00 11.73 -13.11
N THR A 296 -9.15 10.80 -12.69
CA THR A 296 -9.55 9.40 -12.48
C THR A 296 -10.61 9.32 -11.37
N LEU A 297 -10.40 9.99 -10.24
CA LEU A 297 -11.38 10.07 -9.17
C LEU A 297 -12.70 10.69 -9.63
N LYS A 298 -12.67 11.75 -10.44
CA LYS A 298 -13.89 12.38 -10.99
C LYS A 298 -14.73 11.38 -11.80
N LYS A 299 -14.08 10.50 -12.57
CA LYS A 299 -14.74 9.47 -13.39
C LYS A 299 -15.27 8.30 -12.54
N GLU A 300 -14.57 7.93 -11.47
CA GLU A 300 -14.85 6.71 -10.72
C GLU A 300 -15.71 6.91 -9.46
N LEU A 301 -15.65 8.06 -8.79
CA LEU A 301 -16.42 8.33 -7.57
C LEU A 301 -17.95 8.22 -7.74
N PRO A 302 -18.58 8.52 -8.89
CA PRO A 302 -20.00 8.23 -9.09
C PRO A 302 -20.38 6.75 -8.94
N LYS A 303 -19.41 5.84 -9.07
CA LYS A 303 -19.57 4.38 -8.94
C LYS A 303 -19.29 3.89 -7.51
N LEU A 304 -19.05 4.81 -6.56
CA LEU A 304 -18.63 4.46 -5.20
C LEU A 304 -19.65 3.57 -4.46
N ALA A 305 -20.94 3.85 -4.64
CA ALA A 305 -22.01 3.14 -3.94
C ALA A 305 -22.36 1.76 -4.54
N ASN A 306 -21.86 1.44 -5.75
CA ASN A 306 -22.17 0.18 -6.44
C ASN A 306 -20.91 -0.64 -6.70
N LYS A 307 -20.04 -0.19 -7.59
CA LYS A 307 -18.83 -0.91 -8.00
C LYS A 307 -17.78 -0.97 -6.90
N TYR A 308 -17.73 0.07 -6.05
CA TYR A 308 -16.74 0.26 -5.00
C TYR A 308 -17.35 0.24 -3.59
N ASP A 309 -18.50 -0.42 -3.45
CA ASP A 309 -19.23 -0.54 -2.18
C ASP A 309 -18.38 -1.19 -1.07
N TYR A 310 -17.42 -2.03 -1.46
CA TYR A 310 -16.45 -2.68 -0.59
C TYR A 310 -15.54 -1.70 0.18
N PHE A 311 -15.44 -0.42 -0.22
CA PHE A 311 -14.77 0.60 0.61
C PHE A 311 -15.60 1.04 1.82
N ASN A 312 -16.87 0.67 1.88
CA ASN A 312 -17.82 0.99 2.95
C ASN A 312 -17.85 2.48 3.31
N LEU A 313 -17.76 3.34 2.29
CA LEU A 313 -17.79 4.80 2.43
C LEU A 313 -19.14 5.41 2.06
N SER A 314 -20.01 4.64 1.38
CA SER A 314 -21.38 5.00 1.00
C SER A 314 -22.25 5.24 2.22
#